data_AF-A0A7J8RRF3-F1
#
_entry.id   AF-A0A7J8RRF3-F1
#
_cell.length_a   1.000
_cell.length_b   1.000
_cell.length_c   1.000
_cell.angle_alpha   90.00
_cell.angle_beta   90.00
_cell.angle_gamma   90.00
#
_symmetry.space_group_name_H-M   'P 1'
#
loop_
_entity.id
_entity.type
_entity.pdbx_description
1 polymer ?
#
loop_
_entity_poly.entity_id
_entity_poly.type
_entity_poly.pdbx_seq_one_letter_code
_entity_poly.pdbx_strand_id
1 'polypeptide(L)'
;MIATPEPDHDWKTELMAIDQSKSGIKGLVDAGLAKLPRVFVHDHLNLNIKSGPAPDNVKIPVIDFAGVNTDSTRRAMIIDEIRNACMKWGFFQVVNHGIPVITLEEMINGIRRFQEQEPEAKEKLYSRDESKKVTFNTKIDMCNSPYSYSGSEQSM
;
A
#
# COMPACT_ATOMS: atom_id res chain seq x y z
N MET A 1 36.66 12.57 18.27
CA MET A 1 36.07 13.12 17.04
C MET A 1 34.58 12.87 17.13
N ILE A 2 33.79 13.93 17.34
CA ILE A 2 32.33 13.83 17.44
C ILE A 2 31.81 13.89 16.01
N ALA A 3 31.18 12.82 15.54
CA ALA A 3 30.54 12.80 14.23
C ALA A 3 29.41 13.83 14.24
N THR A 4 29.47 14.80 13.33
CA THR A 4 28.39 15.76 13.10
C THR A 4 27.19 15.01 12.51
N PRO A 5 25.95 15.31 12.95
CA PRO A 5 24.77 14.77 12.28
C PRO A 5 24.74 15.32 10.85
N GLU A 6 24.75 14.45 9.85
CA GLU A 6 24.53 14.87 8.46
C GLU A 6 23.15 15.52 8.33
N PRO A 7 23.03 16.61 7.55
CA PRO A 7 21.88 17.49 7.63
C PRO A 7 20.63 16.83 7.05
N ASP A 8 19.51 17.10 7.72
CA ASP A 8 18.10 16.89 7.33
C ASP A 8 17.72 17.44 5.93
N HIS A 9 18.68 18.02 5.19
CA HIS A 9 18.49 18.52 3.83
C HIS A 9 18.40 17.42 2.77
N ASP A 10 19.06 16.28 2.99
CA ASP A 10 19.18 15.21 1.99
C ASP A 10 17.83 14.53 1.71
N TRP A 11 17.04 14.24 2.77
CA TRP A 11 15.78 13.50 2.62
C TRP A 11 14.68 14.30 1.89
N LYS A 12 14.59 15.62 2.13
CA LYS A 12 13.59 16.48 1.46
C LYS A 12 13.91 16.58 -0.03
N THR A 13 15.18 16.72 -0.37
CA THR A 13 15.63 16.79 -1.76
C THR A 13 15.38 15.47 -2.48
N GLU A 14 15.71 14.33 -1.86
CA GLU A 14 15.38 13.01 -2.41
C GLU A 14 13.86 12.84 -2.61
N LEU A 15 13.06 13.22 -1.62
CA LEU A 15 11.60 13.12 -1.69
C LEU A 15 11.02 13.97 -2.83
N MET A 16 11.48 15.22 -2.97
CA MET A 16 11.06 16.11 -4.06
C MET A 16 11.47 15.54 -5.41
N ALA A 17 12.68 15.03 -5.55
CA ALA A 17 13.15 14.43 -6.80
C ALA A 17 12.31 13.20 -7.19
N ILE A 18 11.95 12.35 -6.22
CA ILE A 18 11.10 11.18 -6.46
C ILE A 18 9.69 11.61 -6.86
N ASP A 19 9.12 12.61 -6.18
CA ASP A 19 7.80 13.12 -6.52
C ASP A 19 7.76 13.75 -7.93
N GLN A 20 8.75 14.59 -8.24
CA GLN A 20 8.89 15.24 -9.54
C GLN A 20 9.15 14.26 -10.68
N SER A 21 9.74 13.09 -10.39
CA SER A 21 9.90 12.03 -11.39
C SER A 21 8.56 11.50 -11.90
N LYS A 22 7.49 11.60 -11.08
CA LYS A 22 6.12 11.09 -11.34
C LYS A 22 6.06 9.60 -11.75
N SER A 23 7.18 8.90 -11.63
CA SER A 23 7.37 7.52 -12.09
C SER A 23 7.16 6.51 -10.95
N GLY A 24 7.07 7.03 -9.72
CA GLY A 24 6.90 6.27 -8.50
C GLY A 24 8.03 5.29 -8.20
N ILE A 25 7.81 4.45 -7.18
CA ILE A 25 8.86 3.53 -6.69
C ILE A 25 9.27 2.53 -7.78
N LYS A 26 8.33 2.07 -8.60
CA LYS A 26 8.65 1.15 -9.70
C LYS A 26 9.61 1.80 -10.69
N GLY A 27 9.35 3.04 -11.13
CA GLY A 27 10.25 3.73 -12.05
C GLY A 27 11.65 3.96 -11.45
N LEU A 28 11.72 4.19 -10.14
CA LEU A 28 12.99 4.21 -9.40
C LEU A 28 13.72 2.85 -9.51
N VAL A 29 13.03 1.74 -9.24
CA VAL A 29 13.61 0.40 -9.33
C VAL A 29 14.04 0.07 -10.76
N ASP A 30 13.22 0.37 -11.76
CA ASP A 30 13.49 0.13 -13.18
C ASP A 30 14.72 0.94 -13.66
N ALA A 31 14.97 2.13 -13.09
CA ALA A 31 16.15 2.95 -13.37
C ALA A 31 17.46 2.39 -12.79
N GLY A 32 17.40 1.29 -12.02
CA GLY A 32 18.58 0.60 -11.51
C GLY A 32 19.20 1.27 -10.29
N LEU A 33 18.41 1.51 -9.23
CA LEU A 33 18.91 2.06 -7.96
C LEU A 33 20.09 1.25 -7.41
N ALA A 34 21.27 1.89 -7.35
CA ALA A 34 22.48 1.29 -6.80
C ALA A 34 22.53 1.30 -5.26
N LYS A 35 21.82 2.24 -4.63
CA LYS A 35 21.70 2.39 -3.17
C LYS A 35 20.26 2.73 -2.83
N LEU A 36 19.78 2.23 -1.68
CA LEU A 36 18.47 2.58 -1.16
C LEU A 36 18.46 4.06 -0.75
N PRO A 37 17.57 4.89 -1.31
CA PRO A 37 17.41 6.28 -0.88
C PRO A 37 17.09 6.38 0.61
N ARG A 38 17.64 7.39 1.29
CA ARG A 38 17.47 7.58 2.73
C ARG A 38 16.01 7.81 3.12
N VAL A 39 15.21 8.39 2.22
CA VAL A 39 13.77 8.57 2.44
C VAL A 39 13.00 7.25 2.71
N PHE A 40 13.53 6.08 2.32
CA PHE A 40 12.94 4.77 2.62
C PHE A 40 13.53 4.11 3.88
N VAL A 41 14.56 4.71 4.48
CA VAL A 41 15.20 4.18 5.68
C VAL A 41 14.43 4.67 6.90
N HIS A 42 13.79 3.73 7.60
CA HIS A 42 12.97 4.03 8.76
C HIS A 42 13.75 3.71 10.05
N ASP A 43 14.65 4.60 10.45
CA ASP A 43 15.48 4.42 11.67
C ASP A 43 14.66 4.36 12.98
N HIS A 44 13.44 4.90 12.95
CA HIS A 44 12.56 5.01 14.13
C HIS A 44 11.51 3.90 14.25
N LEU A 45 11.40 3.01 13.25
CA LEU A 45 10.58 1.82 13.36
C LEU A 45 11.35 0.80 14.20
N ASN A 46 11.40 1.07 15.51
CA ASN A 46 11.82 0.12 16.55
C ASN A 46 10.72 -0.93 16.73
N LEU A 47 10.32 -1.54 15.61
CA LEU A 47 9.39 -2.64 15.58
C LEU A 47 10.17 -3.78 16.22
N ASN A 48 9.79 -4.17 17.43
CA ASN A 48 10.23 -5.41 18.06
C ASN A 48 9.62 -6.60 17.30
N ILE A 49 9.90 -6.66 15.98
CA ILE A 49 9.59 -7.78 15.11
C ILE A 49 10.54 -8.87 15.57
N LYS A 50 10.02 -9.75 16.41
CA LYS A 50 10.71 -11.00 16.70
C LYS A 50 10.88 -11.71 15.35
N SER A 51 12.11 -11.69 14.82
CA SER A 51 12.47 -12.48 13.66
C SER A 51 12.46 -13.94 14.09
N GLY A 52 11.41 -14.64 13.70
CA GLY A 52 11.18 -16.03 14.03
C GLY A 52 9.99 -16.55 13.25
N PRO A 53 9.85 -17.87 13.11
CA PRO A 53 8.64 -18.45 12.54
C PRO A 53 7.44 -17.91 13.32
N ALA A 54 6.41 -17.49 12.58
CA ALA A 54 5.14 -17.13 13.19
C ALA A 54 4.72 -18.30 14.10
N PRO A 55 4.14 -18.03 15.28
CA PRO A 55 3.66 -19.10 16.14
C PRO A 55 2.69 -19.99 15.35
N ASP A 56 2.94 -21.31 15.33
CA ASP A 56 2.14 -22.29 14.56
C ASP A 56 0.64 -22.28 14.91
N ASN A 57 0.27 -21.63 16.00
CA ASN A 57 -1.09 -21.54 16.54
C ASN A 57 -1.88 -20.29 16.08
N VAL A 58 -1.28 -19.36 15.34
CA VAL A 58 -2.00 -18.16 14.86
C VAL A 58 -2.56 -18.42 13.46
N LYS A 59 -3.86 -18.74 13.38
CA LYS A 59 -4.59 -18.90 12.12
C LYS A 59 -5.62 -17.80 11.97
N ILE A 60 -5.47 -16.98 10.92
CA ILE A 60 -6.45 -15.96 10.55
C ILE A 60 -7.78 -16.66 10.21
N PRO A 61 -8.94 -16.18 10.72
CA PRO A 61 -10.23 -16.78 10.39
C PRO A 61 -10.49 -16.81 8.88
N VAL A 62 -10.97 -17.94 8.39
CA VAL A 62 -11.47 -18.11 7.02
C VAL A 62 -12.96 -18.40 7.10
N ILE A 63 -13.78 -17.57 6.46
CA ILE A 63 -15.24 -17.68 6.49
C ILE A 63 -15.74 -18.13 5.12
N ASP A 64 -16.51 -19.22 5.09
CA ASP A 64 -17.06 -19.80 3.88
C ASP A 64 -18.46 -19.23 3.58
N PHE A 65 -18.60 -18.53 2.45
CA PHE A 65 -19.87 -17.90 2.05
C PHE A 65 -20.78 -18.85 1.25
N ALA A 66 -20.42 -20.11 1.06
CA ALA A 66 -21.27 -21.09 0.42
C ALA A 66 -22.65 -21.16 1.09
N GLY A 67 -23.71 -21.11 0.29
CA GLY A 67 -25.10 -21.19 0.76
C GLY A 67 -25.65 -19.93 1.43
N VAL A 68 -24.88 -18.82 1.53
CA VAL A 68 -25.32 -17.59 2.20
C VAL A 68 -26.64 -17.01 1.65
N ASN A 69 -26.89 -17.21 0.36
CA ASN A 69 -28.08 -16.69 -0.33
C ASN A 69 -29.24 -17.71 -0.41
N THR A 70 -28.98 -18.98 -0.07
CA THR A 70 -29.95 -20.07 -0.28
C THR A 70 -30.41 -20.73 1.03
N ASP A 71 -29.63 -20.64 2.10
CA ASP A 71 -29.93 -21.23 3.41
C ASP A 71 -29.90 -20.16 4.51
N SER A 72 -31.06 -19.91 5.12
CA SER A 72 -31.23 -18.92 6.19
C SER A 72 -30.46 -19.28 7.46
N THR A 73 -30.32 -20.58 7.76
CA THR A 73 -29.58 -21.09 8.92
C THR A 73 -28.09 -20.89 8.68
N ARG A 74 -27.59 -21.27 7.50
CA ARG A 74 -26.18 -21.03 7.13
C ARG A 74 -25.84 -19.55 7.16
N ARG A 75 -26.72 -18.69 6.63
CA ARG A 75 -26.55 -17.22 6.68
C ARG A 75 -26.43 -16.70 8.10
N ALA A 76 -27.25 -17.18 9.04
CA ALA A 76 -27.15 -16.79 10.44
C ALA A 76 -25.82 -17.20 11.07
N MET A 77 -25.30 -18.38 10.74
CA MET A 77 -23.97 -18.83 11.17
C MET A 77 -22.85 -17.94 10.61
N ILE A 78 -22.89 -17.63 9.31
CA ILE A 78 -21.89 -16.74 8.66
C ILE A 78 -21.87 -15.36 9.34
N ILE A 79 -23.04 -14.80 9.67
CA ILE A 79 -23.12 -13.51 10.37
C ILE A 79 -22.43 -13.58 11.74
N ASP A 80 -22.58 -14.70 12.47
CA ASP A 80 -21.90 -14.89 13.74
C ASP A 80 -20.40 -15.10 13.60
N GLU A 81 -19.96 -15.85 12.58
CA GLU A 81 -18.55 -16.00 12.21
C GLU A 81 -17.90 -14.64 11.91
N ILE A 82 -18.56 -13.77 11.13
CA ILE A 82 -18.11 -12.41 10.81
C ILE A 82 -18.01 -11.58 12.09
N ARG A 83 -19.05 -11.59 12.93
CA ARG A 83 -19.06 -10.85 14.20
C ARG A 83 -17.87 -11.25 15.07
N ASN A 84 -17.66 -12.56 15.25
CA ASN A 84 -16.57 -13.10 16.05
C ASN A 84 -15.20 -12.74 15.47
N ALA A 85 -15.03 -12.82 14.15
CA ALA A 85 -13.79 -12.44 13.48
C ALA A 85 -13.49 -10.94 13.65
N CYS A 86 -14.48 -10.07 13.45
CA CYS A 86 -14.32 -8.64 13.66
C CYS A 86 -13.94 -8.31 15.12
N MET A 87 -14.60 -8.93 16.10
CA MET A 87 -14.34 -8.65 17.53
C MET A 87 -12.98 -9.17 18.01
N LYS A 88 -12.55 -10.34 17.56
CA LYS A 88 -11.33 -11.00 18.06
C LYS A 88 -10.09 -10.67 17.25
N TRP A 89 -10.25 -10.48 15.94
CA TRP A 89 -9.13 -10.35 15.00
C TRP A 89 -9.10 -9.00 14.28
N GLY A 90 -10.26 -8.38 14.04
CA GLY A 90 -10.38 -7.20 13.18
C GLY A 90 -10.07 -7.47 11.69
N PHE A 91 -9.80 -8.72 11.33
CA PHE A 91 -9.44 -9.16 9.99
C PHE A 91 -9.82 -10.64 9.77
N PHE A 92 -10.23 -10.99 8.56
CA PHE A 92 -10.56 -12.36 8.16
C PHE A 92 -10.48 -12.52 6.64
N GLN A 93 -10.39 -13.78 6.20
CA GLN A 93 -10.46 -14.16 4.79
C GLN A 93 -11.85 -14.70 4.45
N VAL A 94 -12.29 -14.52 3.21
CA VAL A 94 -13.55 -15.07 2.71
C VAL A 94 -13.28 -16.01 1.55
N VAL A 95 -13.96 -17.16 1.55
CA VAL A 95 -14.00 -18.10 0.41
C VAL A 95 -15.44 -18.31 -0.05
N ASN A 96 -15.62 -18.79 -1.28
CA ASN A 96 -16.95 -18.98 -1.89
C ASN A 96 -17.83 -17.71 -1.85
N HIS A 97 -17.22 -16.53 -1.98
CA HIS A 97 -17.89 -15.23 -2.01
C HIS A 97 -18.74 -14.98 -3.27
N GLY A 98 -18.71 -15.88 -4.25
CA GLY A 98 -19.52 -15.81 -5.47
C GLY A 98 -18.97 -14.88 -6.56
N ILE A 99 -17.79 -14.28 -6.36
CA ILE A 99 -17.10 -13.51 -7.41
C ILE A 99 -16.34 -14.51 -8.29
N PRO A 100 -16.54 -14.51 -9.62
CA PRO A 100 -15.83 -15.43 -10.51
C PRO A 100 -14.31 -15.26 -10.41
N VAL A 101 -13.58 -16.38 -10.42
CA VAL A 101 -12.10 -16.39 -10.36
C VAL A 101 -11.49 -15.56 -11.50
N ILE A 102 -12.05 -15.68 -12.71
CA ILE A 102 -11.61 -14.92 -13.89
C ILE A 102 -11.67 -13.40 -13.63
N THR A 103 -12.66 -12.91 -12.89
CA THR A 103 -12.76 -11.48 -12.55
C THR A 103 -11.63 -11.04 -11.63
N LEU A 104 -11.23 -11.87 -10.67
CA LEU A 104 -10.10 -11.58 -9.77
C LEU A 104 -8.78 -11.59 -10.55
N GLU A 105 -8.60 -12.56 -11.44
CA GLU A 105 -7.42 -12.67 -12.30
C GLU A 105 -7.29 -11.46 -13.24
N GLU A 106 -8.38 -11.07 -13.92
CA GLU A 106 -8.37 -9.91 -14.81
C GLU A 106 -8.14 -8.60 -14.06
N MET A 107 -8.59 -8.47 -12.81
CA MET A 107 -8.27 -7.31 -11.97
C MET A 107 -6.76 -7.25 -11.67
N ILE A 108 -6.14 -8.35 -11.26
CA ILE A 108 -4.69 -8.42 -11.02
C ILE A 108 -3.91 -8.12 -12.30
N ASN A 109 -4.32 -8.70 -13.43
CA ASN A 109 -3.71 -8.46 -14.73
C ASN A 109 -3.92 -7.01 -15.19
N GLY A 110 -5.06 -6.40 -14.91
CA GLY A 110 -5.33 -4.99 -15.16
C GLY A 110 -4.38 -4.07 -14.40
N ILE A 111 -4.19 -4.32 -13.10
CA ILE A 111 -3.25 -3.57 -12.26
C ILE A 111 -1.82 -3.70 -12.80
N ARG A 112 -1.38 -4.92 -13.14
CA ARG A 112 -0.06 -5.16 -13.74
C ARG A 112 0.11 -4.40 -15.05
N ARG A 113 -0.85 -4.54 -15.98
CA ARG A 113 -0.84 -3.84 -17.28
C ARG A 113 -0.72 -2.32 -17.09
N PHE A 114 -1.43 -1.74 -16.13
CA PHE A 114 -1.32 -0.32 -15.82
C PHE A 114 0.07 0.07 -15.31
N GLN A 115 0.62 -0.69 -14.35
CA GLN A 115 1.93 -0.39 -13.76
C GLN A 115 3.08 -0.54 -14.76
N GLU A 116 2.96 -1.46 -15.73
CA GLU A 116 3.94 -1.66 -16.81
C GLU A 116 3.76 -0.72 -18.02
N GLN A 117 2.82 0.21 -18.00
CA GLN A 117 2.74 1.23 -19.04
C GLN A 117 3.96 2.16 -19.01
N GLU A 118 4.24 2.75 -20.17
CA GLU A 118 5.25 3.80 -20.31
C GLU A 118 4.99 4.97 -19.34
N PRO A 119 6.05 5.62 -18.81
CA PRO A 119 5.92 6.71 -17.85
C PRO A 119 4.97 7.82 -18.30
N GLU A 120 4.95 8.19 -19.59
CA GLU A 120 4.11 9.30 -20.08
C GLU A 120 2.60 8.99 -19.98
N ALA A 121 2.21 7.72 -20.01
CA ALA A 121 0.82 7.32 -19.85
C ALA A 121 0.36 7.49 -18.39
N LYS A 122 1.23 7.11 -17.44
CA LYS A 122 0.96 7.22 -16.00
C LYS A 122 1.08 8.66 -15.49
N GLU A 123 1.98 9.45 -16.07
CA GLU A 123 2.17 10.86 -15.73
C GLU A 123 0.89 11.69 -15.87
N LYS A 124 0.06 11.40 -16.89
CA LYS A 124 -1.23 12.08 -17.12
C LYS A 124 -2.21 11.93 -15.96
N LEU A 125 -2.09 10.84 -15.21
CA LEU A 125 -2.89 10.56 -14.03
C LEU A 125 -2.18 10.98 -12.74
N TYR A 126 -0.91 11.37 -12.81
CA TYR A 126 -0.14 11.72 -11.64
C TYR A 126 -0.68 12.98 -10.98
N SER A 127 -1.13 12.89 -9.73
CA SER A 127 -1.62 14.05 -8.99
C SER A 127 -1.67 13.83 -7.48
N ARG A 128 -1.34 14.91 -6.75
CA ARG A 128 -1.53 15.01 -5.29
C ARG A 128 -2.85 15.69 -4.91
N ASP A 129 -3.65 16.08 -5.89
CA ASP A 129 -4.95 16.72 -5.67
C ASP A 129 -6.00 15.68 -5.27
N GLU A 130 -6.39 15.68 -4.00
CA GLU A 130 -7.39 14.78 -3.43
C GLU A 130 -8.81 15.05 -3.94
N SER A 131 -9.06 16.19 -4.59
CA SER A 131 -10.36 16.50 -5.20
C SER A 131 -10.59 15.76 -6.53
N LYS A 132 -9.52 15.26 -7.15
CA LYS A 132 -9.61 14.50 -8.41
C LYS A 132 -10.18 13.10 -8.15
N LYS A 133 -11.10 12.68 -9.02
CA LYS A 133 -11.76 11.37 -8.93
C LYS A 133 -10.84 10.19 -9.23
N VAL A 134 -9.81 10.39 -10.04
CA VAL A 134 -8.83 9.37 -10.43
C VAL A 134 -7.46 10.00 -10.39
N THR A 135 -6.57 9.42 -9.58
CA THR A 135 -5.19 9.85 -9.44
C THR A 135 -4.27 8.65 -9.35
N PHE A 136 -3.04 8.86 -9.83
CA PHE A 136 -1.89 8.02 -9.54
C PHE A 136 -0.93 8.89 -8.71
N ASN A 137 -0.36 8.34 -7.65
CA ASN A 137 0.69 9.02 -6.89
C ASN A 137 1.52 8.00 -6.13
N THR A 138 2.66 8.44 -5.62
CA THR A 138 3.48 7.64 -4.70
C THR A 138 3.36 8.23 -3.31
N LYS A 139 2.67 7.50 -2.44
CA LYS A 139 2.56 7.83 -1.03
C LYS A 139 3.83 7.37 -0.31
N ILE A 140 4.85 8.22 -0.35
CA ILE A 140 5.99 8.11 0.57
C ILE A 140 5.54 8.76 1.86
N ASP A 141 5.59 8.05 2.98
CA ASP A 141 5.16 8.58 4.27
C ASP A 141 5.89 9.89 4.56
N MET A 142 5.16 10.99 4.42
CA MET A 142 5.59 12.33 4.85
C MET A 142 5.44 12.47 6.38
N CYS A 143 4.95 11.42 7.04
CA CYS A 143 4.78 11.28 8.48
C CYS A 143 6.10 10.92 9.15
N ASN A 144 6.99 11.92 9.21
CA ASN A 144 7.85 12.22 10.37
C ASN A 144 8.47 13.62 10.26
N SER A 145 8.01 14.46 9.32
CA SER A 145 8.45 15.83 9.21
C SER A 145 7.47 16.77 9.92
N PRO A 146 7.92 17.66 10.82
CA PRO A 146 7.12 18.78 11.30
C PRO A 146 6.76 19.79 10.18
N TYR A 147 7.17 19.53 8.94
CA TYR A 147 6.87 20.31 7.75
C TYR A 147 6.09 19.44 6.76
N SER A 148 4.79 19.67 6.69
CA SER A 148 3.94 19.24 5.59
C SER A 148 4.43 19.91 4.30
N TYR A 149 4.95 19.14 3.35
CA TYR A 149 5.16 19.64 2.00
C TYR A 149 3.84 19.54 1.23
N SER A 150 3.12 20.66 1.12
CA SER A 150 2.00 20.77 0.20
C SER A 150 2.58 20.87 -1.20
N GLY A 151 2.56 19.77 -1.96
CA GLY A 151 3.00 19.72 -3.36
C GLY A 151 2.11 20.50 -4.33
N SER A 152 1.59 21.65 -3.90
CA SER A 152 0.73 22.57 -4.64
C SER A 152 1.49 23.87 -4.89
N GLU A 153 2.48 23.86 -5.78
CA GLU A 153 2.93 25.08 -6.45
C GLU A 153 3.86 24.72 -7.63
N GLN A 154 3.27 24.69 -8.83
CA GLN A 154 3.76 25.26 -10.10
C GLN A 154 3.13 24.53 -11.29
N SER A 155 1.89 24.90 -11.60
CA SER A 155 1.47 25.06 -12.98
C SER A 155 1.24 26.54 -13.21
N MET A 156 2.17 27.16 -13.94
CA MET A 156 1.92 28.32 -14.77
C MET A 156 2.54 28.04 -16.13
#